data_AF-N9R0C4-F1
#
_entry.id   AF-N9R0C4-F1
#
_cell.length_a   1.000
_cell.length_b   1.000
_cell.length_c   1.000
_cell.angle_alpha   90.00
_cell.angle_beta   90.00
_cell.angle_gamma   90.00
#
_symmetry.space_group_name_H-M   'P 1'
#
loop_
_entity.id
_entity.type
_entity.pdbx_description
1 polymer ?
#
loop_
_entity_poly.entity_id
_entity_poly.type
_entity_poly.pdbx_seq_one_letter_code
_entity_poly.pdbx_strand_id
1 'polypeptide(L)'
;MIDLVLEMHWSNNPIPIDQLFAQPDYIFDVPLGLFTSLEPQVTEVNGKKGSVELNAQDVDADPAGSALQVKEQLENLIAQVGDSKLDKADYVQHFRGLFSSYAALTAALPAAINGDYAHVDGGVNFGRMAAIWDSDDHKWIIQEVHVALNTDEMPEGQENLYFKVSRAQQAALNAQIVGLDTSSATEITAQDIVLSSLGKLQAQIKKLNAVWVDITTVANVHPSITGVNVQLARINGLLYIKGYFNISAVSSSPIDAFTITNPLYKSHIIIGASGFNVRRINYIKAMFSDGLSIDMSFNATGNSRNEAEAQTSVQTIVLGANASNRFNPVSILPTIMGELVIK
;
A
#
# COMPACT_ATOMS: atom_id res chain seq x y z
N MET A 1 -83.22 23.63 14.83
CA MET A 1 -84.12 23.37 13.70
C MET A 1 -85.52 23.31 14.30
N ILE A 2 -86.38 24.28 13.99
CA ILE A 2 -87.75 24.36 14.55
C ILE A 2 -88.69 24.12 13.39
N ASP A 3 -89.54 23.10 13.52
CA ASP A 3 -90.62 22.82 12.56
C ASP A 3 -91.91 23.45 13.08
N LEU A 4 -92.56 24.27 12.24
CA LEU A 4 -93.87 24.88 12.51
C LEU A 4 -94.93 24.14 11.69
N VAL A 5 -95.94 23.60 12.38
CA VAL A 5 -97.08 22.91 11.76
C VAL A 5 -98.34 23.74 11.94
N LEU A 6 -99.03 24.05 10.84
CA LEU A 6 -100.34 24.71 10.81
C LEU A 6 -101.40 23.68 10.40
N GLU A 7 -102.29 23.31 11.33
CA GLU A 7 -103.46 22.49 11.04
C GLU A 7 -104.72 23.37 10.94
N MET A 8 -105.46 23.24 9.85
CA MET A 8 -106.73 23.93 9.63
C MET A 8 -107.85 22.88 9.52
N HIS A 9 -108.92 23.07 10.28
CA HIS A 9 -110.11 22.21 10.24
C HIS A 9 -111.30 22.97 9.63
N TRP A 10 -112.00 22.35 8.67
CA TRP A 10 -113.24 22.86 8.10
C TRP A 10 -114.43 22.02 8.53
N SER A 11 -115.59 22.65 8.74
CA SER A 11 -116.77 22.02 9.35
C SER A 11 -117.60 21.15 8.39
N ASN A 12 -117.46 21.30 7.07
CA ASN A 12 -118.21 20.52 6.08
C ASN A 12 -117.25 19.81 5.11
N ASN A 13 -117.27 18.47 5.10
CA ASN A 13 -116.35 17.64 4.33
C ASN A 13 -116.99 17.20 2.99
N PRO A 14 -116.37 17.35 1.81
CA PRO A 14 -115.08 18.01 1.49
C PRO A 14 -115.21 19.43 0.90
N ILE A 15 -114.13 20.21 1.02
CA ILE A 15 -113.98 21.57 0.44
C ILE A 15 -114.14 21.53 -1.10
N PRO A 16 -114.91 22.44 -1.72
CA PRO A 16 -114.93 22.60 -3.17
C PRO A 16 -113.59 23.15 -3.67
N ILE A 17 -112.72 22.29 -4.18
CA ILE A 17 -111.34 22.61 -4.57
C ILE A 17 -111.26 23.48 -5.84
N ASP A 18 -112.29 23.48 -6.67
CA ASP A 18 -112.18 23.99 -8.04
C ASP A 18 -112.31 25.53 -8.15
N GLN A 19 -112.87 26.19 -7.13
CA GLN A 19 -113.08 27.65 -7.15
C GLN A 19 -111.93 28.47 -6.55
N LEU A 20 -111.09 27.88 -5.70
CA LEU A 20 -110.15 28.63 -4.86
C LEU A 20 -108.83 29.02 -5.54
N PHE A 21 -108.57 28.62 -6.79
CA PHE A 21 -107.29 28.94 -7.48
C PHE A 21 -107.27 30.33 -8.12
N ALA A 22 -108.44 30.90 -8.47
CA ALA A 22 -108.50 32.14 -9.26
C ALA A 22 -108.93 33.37 -8.45
N GLN A 23 -109.72 33.21 -7.38
CA GLN A 23 -110.21 34.30 -6.51
C GLN A 23 -110.40 33.78 -5.07
N PRO A 24 -109.37 33.83 -4.20
CA PRO A 24 -109.52 33.37 -2.83
C PRO A 24 -110.41 34.32 -2.02
N ASP A 25 -111.51 33.81 -1.44
CA ASP A 25 -112.44 34.57 -0.59
C ASP A 25 -111.81 35.06 0.72
N TYR A 26 -110.71 34.43 1.16
CA TYR A 26 -109.94 34.82 2.33
C TYR A 26 -108.45 34.62 2.07
N ILE A 27 -107.65 35.66 2.28
CA ILE A 27 -106.18 35.60 2.30
C ILE A 27 -105.74 35.77 3.76
N PHE A 28 -105.06 34.77 4.30
CA PHE A 28 -104.43 34.87 5.63
C PHE A 28 -102.99 35.33 5.47
N ASP A 29 -102.74 36.63 5.59
CA ASP A 29 -101.39 37.14 5.78
C ASP A 29 -100.97 36.90 7.23
N VAL A 30 -100.10 35.91 7.44
CA VAL A 30 -99.43 35.70 8.74
C VAL A 30 -98.05 36.36 8.65
N PRO A 31 -97.85 37.55 9.22
CA PRO A 31 -96.53 38.18 9.21
C PRO A 31 -95.60 37.38 10.13
N LEU A 32 -94.78 36.51 9.56
CA LEU A 32 -93.65 35.92 10.26
C LEU A 32 -92.56 37.00 10.38
N GLY A 33 -92.36 37.52 11.58
CA GLY A 33 -91.32 38.51 11.87
C GLY A 33 -89.91 38.00 11.57
N LEU A 34 -88.95 38.93 11.44
CA LEU A 34 -87.55 38.65 11.12
C LEU A 34 -86.87 37.83 12.23
N PHE A 35 -86.41 36.62 11.91
CA PHE A 35 -85.56 35.81 12.80
C PHE A 35 -84.09 36.15 12.55
N THR A 36 -83.46 36.92 13.43
CA THR A 36 -81.99 37.05 13.47
C THR A 36 -81.41 36.33 14.69
N SER A 37 -80.98 35.08 14.51
CA SER A 37 -80.01 34.45 15.41
C SER A 37 -78.86 33.88 14.59
N LEU A 38 -77.96 34.76 14.16
CA LEU A 38 -76.65 34.40 13.62
C LEU A 38 -75.63 35.09 14.51
N GLU A 39 -75.18 34.44 15.58
CA GLU A 39 -73.86 34.78 16.10
C GLU A 39 -72.84 34.36 15.04
N PRO A 40 -72.00 35.28 14.51
CA PRO A 40 -70.98 34.93 13.55
C PRO A 40 -69.95 34.00 14.22
N GLN A 41 -69.68 32.83 13.63
CA GLN A 41 -68.79 31.81 14.22
C GLN A 41 -67.31 32.21 14.26
N VAL A 42 -66.91 33.26 13.54
CA VAL A 42 -65.57 33.84 13.58
C VAL A 42 -65.70 35.30 13.98
N THR A 43 -65.13 35.65 15.13
CA THR A 43 -65.23 36.99 15.73
C THR A 43 -63.94 37.81 15.59
N GLU A 44 -62.82 37.15 15.26
CA GLU A 44 -61.51 37.78 15.09
C GLU A 44 -60.61 36.95 14.16
N VAL A 45 -59.87 37.63 13.27
CA VAL A 45 -58.74 37.05 12.50
C VAL A 45 -57.54 37.97 12.68
N ASN A 46 -56.42 37.45 13.19
CA ASN A 46 -55.17 38.21 13.44
C ASN A 46 -55.38 39.60 14.09
N GLY A 47 -56.20 39.70 15.14
CA GLY A 47 -56.42 40.98 15.83
C GLY A 47 -57.57 41.84 15.31
N LYS A 48 -58.11 41.54 14.12
CA LYS A 48 -59.17 42.34 13.48
C LYS A 48 -60.56 41.80 13.83
N LYS A 49 -61.44 42.66 14.36
CA LYS A 49 -62.83 42.35 14.76
C LYS A 49 -63.85 43.09 13.91
N GLY A 50 -65.03 42.51 13.70
CA GLY A 50 -66.15 43.13 12.96
C GLY A 50 -66.22 42.70 11.49
N SER A 51 -66.57 43.61 10.57
CA SER A 51 -66.44 43.36 9.12
C SER A 51 -64.95 43.33 8.78
N VAL A 52 -64.38 42.13 8.62
CA VAL A 52 -62.94 41.96 8.41
C VAL A 52 -62.64 41.87 6.91
N GLU A 53 -61.90 42.85 6.39
CA GLU A 53 -61.23 42.75 5.09
C GLU A 53 -59.82 42.18 5.33
N LEU A 54 -59.60 40.95 4.84
CA LEU A 54 -58.34 40.22 4.99
C LEU A 54 -57.36 40.64 3.90
N ASN A 55 -56.14 41.00 4.29
CA ASN A 55 -55.03 41.18 3.35
C ASN A 55 -54.19 39.88 3.25
N ALA A 56 -53.20 39.87 2.36
CA ALA A 56 -52.38 38.68 2.13
C ALA A 56 -51.68 38.18 3.41
N GLN A 57 -51.21 39.08 4.28
CA GLN A 57 -50.57 38.73 5.55
C GLN A 57 -51.56 38.13 6.57
N ASP A 58 -52.83 38.51 6.52
CA ASP A 58 -53.84 37.96 7.43
C ASP A 58 -54.18 36.48 7.13
N VAL A 59 -53.81 35.99 5.94
CA VAL A 59 -54.10 34.61 5.48
C VAL A 59 -52.84 33.84 5.08
N ASP A 60 -51.65 34.31 5.48
CA ASP A 60 -50.34 33.76 5.08
C ASP A 60 -50.18 33.60 3.54
N ALA A 61 -50.86 34.44 2.76
CA ALA A 61 -50.68 34.52 1.32
C ALA A 61 -49.54 35.49 0.98
N ASP A 62 -48.85 35.19 -0.11
CA ASP A 62 -47.83 36.08 -0.65
C ASP A 62 -48.43 37.44 -1.06
N PRO A 63 -47.77 38.58 -0.76
CA PRO A 63 -48.23 39.88 -1.22
C PRO A 63 -48.39 39.91 -2.74
N ALA A 64 -49.47 40.52 -3.23
CA ALA A 64 -49.71 40.67 -4.66
C ALA A 64 -48.50 41.34 -5.36
N GLY A 65 -47.94 40.67 -6.37
CA GLY A 65 -46.77 41.15 -7.13
C GLY A 65 -45.41 40.59 -6.67
N SER A 66 -45.32 39.89 -5.54
CA SER A 66 -44.08 39.24 -5.06
C SER A 66 -43.53 38.22 -6.06
N ALA A 67 -44.38 37.36 -6.62
CA ALA A 67 -43.98 36.39 -7.65
C ALA A 67 -43.45 37.06 -8.93
N LEU A 68 -43.97 38.24 -9.29
CA LEU A 68 -43.49 38.99 -10.45
C LEU A 68 -42.10 39.57 -10.19
N GLN A 69 -41.85 40.10 -8.99
CA GLN A 69 -40.53 40.59 -8.58
C GLN A 69 -39.48 39.46 -8.56
N VAL A 70 -39.84 38.29 -8.03
CA VAL A 70 -38.95 37.12 -8.04
C VAL A 70 -38.65 36.68 -9.46
N LYS A 71 -39.66 36.69 -10.35
CA LYS A 71 -39.47 36.39 -11.77
C LYS A 71 -38.53 37.39 -12.44
N GLU A 72 -38.73 38.70 -12.27
CA GLU A 72 -37.86 39.73 -12.85
C GLU A 72 -36.43 39.63 -12.33
N GLN A 73 -36.25 39.33 -11.03
CA GLN A 73 -34.93 39.08 -10.45
C GLN A 73 -34.26 37.84 -11.05
N LEU A 74 -35.00 36.74 -11.22
CA LEU A 74 -34.51 35.52 -11.88
C LEU A 74 -34.14 35.77 -13.33
N GLU A 75 -34.97 36.48 -14.09
CA GLU A 75 -34.70 36.84 -15.49
C GLU A 75 -33.42 37.69 -15.60
N ASN A 76 -33.23 38.66 -14.71
CA ASN A 76 -32.01 39.47 -14.65
C ASN A 76 -30.77 38.63 -14.27
N LEU A 77 -30.90 37.71 -13.31
CA LEU A 77 -29.80 36.84 -12.90
C LEU A 77 -29.39 35.86 -14.01
N ILE A 78 -30.36 35.32 -14.76
CA ILE A 78 -30.11 34.44 -15.91
C ILE A 78 -29.37 35.20 -17.01
N ALA A 79 -29.80 36.43 -17.33
CA ALA A 79 -29.11 37.28 -18.31
C ALA A 79 -27.65 37.56 -17.88
N GLN A 80 -27.43 37.93 -16.62
CA GLN A 80 -26.09 38.19 -16.09
C GLN A 80 -25.18 36.95 -16.10
N VAL A 81 -25.70 35.77 -15.74
CA VAL A 81 -24.92 34.52 -15.75
C VAL A 81 -24.58 34.09 -17.18
N GLY A 82 -25.51 34.28 -18.13
CA GLY A 82 -25.28 33.99 -19.54
C GLY A 82 -24.15 34.82 -20.15
N ASP A 83 -24.08 36.11 -19.83
CA ASP A 83 -23.09 37.03 -20.39
C ASP A 83 -21.74 37.02 -19.65
N SER A 84 -21.72 36.68 -18.35
CA SER A 84 -20.49 36.74 -17.53
C SER A 84 -19.72 35.43 -17.39
N LYS A 85 -20.36 34.27 -17.63
CA LYS A 85 -19.70 32.96 -17.49
C LYS A 85 -19.29 32.31 -18.80
N LEU A 86 -19.72 32.88 -19.93
CA LEU A 86 -19.46 32.36 -21.26
C LEU A 86 -19.09 33.54 -22.15
N ASP A 87 -17.80 33.90 -22.18
CA ASP A 87 -17.35 34.79 -23.25
C ASP A 87 -17.49 34.02 -24.57
N LYS A 88 -18.48 34.41 -25.37
CA LYS A 88 -18.74 33.80 -26.68
C LYS A 88 -17.54 33.98 -27.63
N ALA A 89 -16.68 34.97 -27.39
CA ALA A 89 -15.45 35.18 -28.14
C ALA A 89 -14.35 34.17 -27.75
N ASP A 90 -14.36 33.63 -26.53
CA ASP A 90 -13.41 32.60 -26.10
C ASP A 90 -13.80 31.19 -26.58
N TYR A 91 -15.06 31.01 -27.03
CA TYR A 91 -15.55 29.76 -27.62
C TYR A 91 -15.46 29.76 -29.16
N VAL A 92 -14.46 30.45 -29.72
CA VAL A 92 -14.14 30.28 -31.13
C VAL A 92 -13.55 28.89 -31.30
N GLN A 93 -14.37 27.97 -31.80
CA GLN A 93 -13.93 26.63 -32.14
C GLN A 93 -12.90 26.73 -33.27
N HIS A 94 -11.62 26.62 -32.91
CA HIS A 94 -10.50 26.70 -33.85
C HIS A 94 -10.23 25.37 -34.56
N PHE A 95 -10.69 24.24 -34.00
CA PHE A 95 -10.58 22.95 -34.68
C PHE A 95 -11.56 22.87 -35.84
N ARG A 96 -11.02 22.77 -37.06
CA ARG A 96 -11.78 22.75 -38.32
C ARG A 96 -12.13 21.35 -38.83
N GLY A 97 -11.67 20.30 -38.15
CA GLY A 97 -12.03 18.92 -38.44
C GLY A 97 -10.88 18.08 -39.03
N LEU A 98 -11.24 16.89 -39.52
CA LEU A 98 -10.33 15.93 -40.15
C LEU A 98 -10.60 15.87 -41.66
N PHE A 99 -9.55 16.03 -42.46
CA PHE A 99 -9.59 16.01 -43.91
C PHE A 99 -8.79 14.84 -44.46
N SER A 100 -9.26 14.24 -45.55
CA SER A 100 -8.61 13.08 -46.19
C SER A 100 -7.30 13.39 -46.90
N SER A 101 -6.99 14.68 -47.11
CA SER A 101 -5.72 15.16 -47.67
C SER A 101 -5.60 16.67 -47.50
N TYR A 102 -4.39 17.19 -47.66
CA TYR A 102 -4.14 18.64 -47.61
C TYR A 102 -4.92 19.37 -48.71
N ALA A 103 -5.02 18.78 -49.90
CA ALA A 103 -5.84 19.30 -50.98
C ALA A 103 -7.31 19.42 -50.58
N ALA A 104 -7.87 18.40 -49.91
CA ALA A 104 -9.25 18.42 -49.43
C ALA A 104 -9.49 19.52 -48.39
N LEU A 105 -8.53 19.75 -47.49
CA LEU A 105 -8.56 20.87 -46.54
C LEU A 105 -8.60 22.22 -47.28
N THR A 106 -7.66 22.47 -48.17
CA THR A 106 -7.58 23.75 -48.89
C THR A 106 -8.78 24.01 -49.81
N ALA A 107 -9.41 22.95 -50.34
CA ALA A 107 -10.61 23.06 -51.17
C ALA A 107 -11.86 23.35 -50.34
N ALA A 108 -11.99 22.74 -49.16
CA ALA A 108 -13.12 22.93 -48.27
C ALA A 108 -13.04 24.25 -47.46
N LEU A 109 -11.83 24.66 -47.09
CA LEU A 109 -11.53 25.83 -46.27
C LEU A 109 -10.39 26.65 -46.89
N PRO A 110 -10.68 27.42 -47.97
CA PRO A 110 -9.67 28.22 -48.65
C PRO A 110 -9.21 29.45 -47.85
N ALA A 111 -9.97 29.86 -46.83
CA ALA A 111 -9.62 30.92 -45.88
C ALA A 111 -10.05 30.51 -44.46
N ALA A 112 -9.23 30.87 -43.48
CA ALA A 112 -9.46 30.65 -42.05
C ALA A 112 -9.00 31.86 -41.22
N ILE A 113 -9.13 31.79 -39.91
CA ILE A 113 -8.65 32.83 -38.97
C ILE A 113 -7.45 32.33 -38.17
N ASN A 114 -6.72 33.27 -37.56
CA ASN A 114 -5.58 32.91 -36.71
C ASN A 114 -5.98 32.00 -35.55
N GLY A 115 -5.16 30.98 -35.32
CA GLY A 115 -5.41 29.93 -34.34
C GLY A 115 -6.17 28.74 -34.89
N ASP A 116 -6.76 28.83 -36.08
CA ASP A 116 -7.44 27.69 -36.70
C ASP A 116 -6.48 26.57 -37.02
N TYR A 117 -6.90 25.35 -36.70
CA TYR A 117 -6.13 24.15 -36.99
C TYR A 117 -7.05 23.02 -37.48
N ALA A 118 -6.50 22.17 -38.33
CA ALA A 118 -7.18 21.03 -38.91
C ALA A 118 -6.27 19.80 -38.87
N HIS A 119 -6.86 18.62 -38.84
CA HIS A 119 -6.13 17.38 -39.03
C HIS A 119 -6.24 16.93 -40.49
N VAL A 120 -5.14 16.42 -41.02
CA VAL A 120 -5.02 15.95 -42.39
C VAL A 120 -4.51 14.52 -42.37
N ASP A 121 -5.16 13.62 -43.11
CA ASP A 121 -4.64 12.29 -43.35
C ASP A 121 -3.48 12.35 -44.37
N GLY A 122 -2.26 12.09 -43.88
CA GLY A 122 -1.02 12.02 -44.63
C GLY A 122 -0.71 10.61 -45.17
N GLY A 123 -1.63 9.66 -45.00
CA GLY A 123 -1.49 8.28 -45.45
C GLY A 123 -0.50 7.45 -44.62
N VAL A 124 -0.11 6.29 -45.16
CA VAL A 124 0.63 5.25 -44.42
C VAL A 124 2.00 5.68 -43.86
N ASN A 125 2.64 6.70 -44.45
CA ASN A 125 3.99 7.11 -44.06
C ASN A 125 4.00 8.25 -43.03
N PHE A 126 3.10 9.21 -43.16
CA PHE A 126 3.04 10.40 -42.30
C PHE A 126 1.92 10.34 -41.27
N GLY A 127 1.05 9.33 -41.35
CA GLY A 127 -0.10 9.17 -40.48
C GLY A 127 -1.00 10.39 -40.54
N ARG A 128 -1.44 10.88 -39.39
CA ARG A 128 -2.20 12.12 -39.26
C ARG A 128 -1.28 13.31 -39.05
N MET A 129 -1.55 14.40 -39.74
CA MET A 129 -0.78 15.64 -39.72
C MET A 129 -1.66 16.77 -39.18
N ALA A 130 -1.08 17.70 -38.42
CA ALA A 130 -1.78 18.92 -38.02
C ALA A 130 -1.40 20.07 -38.94
N ALA A 131 -2.42 20.68 -39.54
CA ALA A 131 -2.31 21.89 -40.33
C ALA A 131 -2.79 23.08 -39.49
N ILE A 132 -2.05 24.18 -39.48
CA ILE A 132 -2.45 25.46 -38.85
C ILE A 132 -2.61 26.51 -39.92
N TRP A 133 -3.58 27.41 -39.74
CA TRP A 133 -3.77 28.55 -40.64
C TRP A 133 -2.72 29.62 -40.37
N ASP A 134 -1.99 29.98 -41.41
CA ASP A 134 -1.05 31.10 -41.43
C ASP A 134 -1.74 32.31 -42.10
N SER A 135 -2.06 33.35 -41.30
CA SER A 135 -2.67 34.57 -41.83
C SER A 135 -1.73 35.41 -42.69
N ASP A 136 -0.42 35.33 -42.46
CA ASP A 136 0.53 36.18 -43.19
C ASP A 136 0.60 35.70 -44.64
N ASP A 137 0.68 34.39 -44.83
CA ASP A 137 0.76 33.75 -46.14
C ASP A 137 -0.61 33.35 -46.75
N HIS A 138 -1.70 33.52 -45.99
CA HIS A 138 -3.07 33.14 -46.34
C HIS A 138 -3.17 31.67 -46.77
N LYS A 139 -2.49 30.78 -46.05
CA LYS A 139 -2.37 29.35 -46.39
C LYS A 139 -2.37 28.47 -45.15
N TRP A 140 -2.78 27.23 -45.34
CA TRP A 140 -2.56 26.19 -44.34
C TRP A 140 -1.09 25.75 -44.36
N ILE A 141 -0.49 25.55 -43.19
CA ILE A 141 0.87 25.02 -43.05
C ILE A 141 0.85 23.75 -42.21
N ILE A 142 1.60 22.73 -42.62
CA ILE A 142 1.77 21.52 -41.80
C ILE A 142 2.77 21.83 -40.70
N GLN A 143 2.32 21.78 -39.44
CA GLN A 143 3.18 22.02 -38.28
C GLN A 143 3.69 20.72 -37.65
N GLU A 144 2.84 19.70 -37.58
CA GLU A 144 3.15 18.44 -36.90
C GLU A 144 2.74 17.24 -37.75
N VAL A 145 3.48 16.15 -37.60
CA VAL A 145 3.19 14.84 -38.21
C VAL A 145 3.03 13.79 -37.11
N HIS A 146 2.31 12.71 -37.41
CA HIS A 146 1.97 11.64 -36.46
C HIS A 146 1.24 12.11 -35.20
N VAL A 147 0.28 13.03 -35.36
CA VAL A 147 -0.53 13.57 -34.25
C VAL A 147 -1.59 12.55 -33.82
N ALA A 148 -1.63 12.24 -32.53
CA ALA A 148 -2.59 11.30 -31.94
C ALA A 148 -3.83 12.00 -31.38
N LEU A 149 -5.01 11.38 -31.53
CA LEU A 149 -6.24 11.89 -30.92
C LEU A 149 -6.39 11.56 -29.43
N ASN A 150 -5.74 10.51 -28.98
CA ASN A 150 -5.82 10.01 -27.62
C ASN A 150 -4.52 9.27 -27.25
N THR A 151 -4.44 8.85 -26.00
CA THR A 151 -3.28 8.10 -25.48
C THR A 151 -3.06 6.75 -26.16
N ASP A 152 -4.11 6.17 -26.77
CA ASP A 152 -4.01 4.87 -27.46
C ASP A 152 -3.44 5.01 -28.88
N GLU A 153 -3.60 6.18 -29.51
CA GLU A 153 -3.07 6.49 -30.84
C GLU A 153 -1.68 7.14 -30.80
N MET A 154 -1.15 7.46 -29.61
CA MET A 154 0.14 8.13 -29.46
C MET A 154 1.28 7.24 -29.98
N PRO A 155 2.01 7.65 -31.04
CA PRO A 155 3.10 6.85 -31.56
C PRO A 155 4.22 6.79 -30.51
N GLU A 156 4.39 5.62 -29.91
CA GLU A 156 5.56 5.37 -29.07
C GLU A 156 6.76 5.24 -30.03
N GLY A 157 7.61 6.27 -30.10
CA GLY A 157 8.77 6.29 -30.99
C GLY A 157 9.71 5.09 -30.78
N GLN A 158 10.74 4.92 -31.62
CA GLN A 158 11.57 3.70 -31.61
C GLN A 158 12.38 3.48 -30.29
N GLU A 159 12.67 4.56 -29.55
CA GLU A 159 13.52 4.53 -28.33
C GLU A 159 12.73 4.69 -27.02
N ASN A 160 11.79 5.63 -26.95
CA ASN A 160 11.06 5.96 -25.72
C ASN A 160 9.65 5.35 -25.72
N LEU A 161 9.57 4.12 -25.25
CA LEU A 161 8.34 3.33 -25.16
C LEU A 161 7.87 3.37 -23.70
N TYR A 162 6.71 4.00 -23.45
CA TYR A 162 6.24 4.28 -22.09
C TYR A 162 5.45 3.10 -21.51
N PHE A 163 4.88 2.23 -22.34
CA PHE A 163 3.98 1.14 -21.89
C PHE A 163 4.34 -0.25 -22.44
N LYS A 164 5.62 -0.65 -22.42
CA LYS A 164 5.97 -2.06 -22.66
C LYS A 164 5.69 -2.94 -21.44
N VAL A 165 5.07 -4.11 -21.70
CA VAL A 165 4.88 -5.19 -20.71
C VAL A 165 6.18 -5.49 -19.96
N SER A 166 7.33 -5.47 -20.64
CA SER A 166 8.64 -5.70 -20.00
C SER A 166 9.02 -4.65 -18.96
N ARG A 167 8.72 -3.36 -19.18
CA ARG A 167 9.00 -2.29 -18.21
C ARG A 167 8.07 -2.37 -17.00
N ALA A 168 6.79 -2.67 -17.24
CA ALA A 168 5.83 -2.91 -16.17
C ALA A 168 6.21 -4.15 -15.32
N GLN A 169 6.61 -5.24 -15.98
CA GLN A 169 7.11 -6.45 -15.32
C GLN A 169 8.40 -6.19 -14.55
N GLN A 170 9.37 -5.47 -15.13
CA GLN A 170 10.63 -5.14 -14.46
C GLN A 170 10.40 -4.27 -13.22
N ALA A 171 9.50 -3.28 -13.32
CA ALA A 171 9.12 -2.46 -12.17
C ALA A 171 8.46 -3.30 -11.07
N ALA A 172 7.55 -4.20 -11.42
CA ALA A 172 6.91 -5.12 -10.47
C ALA A 172 7.92 -6.10 -9.83
N LEU A 173 8.82 -6.67 -10.62
CA LEU A 173 9.84 -7.62 -10.15
C LEU A 173 10.85 -6.94 -9.22
N ASN A 174 11.32 -5.75 -9.60
CA ASN A 174 12.21 -4.95 -8.76
C ASN A 174 11.51 -4.55 -7.46
N ALA A 175 10.23 -4.14 -7.51
CA ALA A 175 9.46 -3.80 -6.32
C ALA A 175 9.26 -4.99 -5.36
N GLN A 176 9.24 -6.23 -5.85
CA GLN A 176 9.05 -7.42 -5.01
C GLN A 176 10.33 -7.85 -4.25
N ILE A 177 11.52 -7.52 -4.74
CA ILE A 177 12.80 -7.86 -4.08
C ILE A 177 13.35 -6.68 -3.26
N VAL A 178 12.99 -5.45 -3.63
CA VAL A 178 13.29 -4.26 -2.83
C VAL A 178 12.62 -4.40 -1.45
N GLY A 179 13.43 -4.49 -0.40
CA GLY A 179 12.97 -4.69 0.98
C GLY A 179 13.25 -6.09 1.56
N LEU A 180 13.93 -6.98 0.82
CA LEU A 180 14.46 -8.22 1.40
C LEU A 180 15.47 -7.90 2.51
N ASP A 181 15.09 -8.18 3.76
CA ASP A 181 15.96 -8.04 4.94
C ASP A 181 16.55 -9.40 5.34
N THR A 182 17.87 -9.51 5.36
CA THR A 182 18.60 -10.74 5.74
C THR A 182 19.35 -10.62 7.07
N SER A 183 18.96 -9.65 7.91
CA SER A 183 19.60 -9.39 9.20
C SER A 183 19.15 -10.33 10.33
N SER A 184 17.91 -10.85 10.27
CA SER A 184 17.32 -11.66 11.33
C SER A 184 17.32 -13.15 10.99
N ALA A 185 17.96 -13.98 11.81
CA ALA A 185 17.94 -15.44 11.69
C ALA A 185 16.95 -16.11 12.65
N THR A 186 15.89 -15.41 13.07
CA THR A 186 14.86 -15.98 13.95
C THR A 186 13.96 -16.96 13.20
N GLU A 187 13.22 -17.79 13.94
CA GLU A 187 12.22 -18.69 13.38
C GLU A 187 11.17 -17.92 12.57
N ILE A 188 10.65 -18.59 11.53
CA ILE A 188 9.54 -18.10 10.73
C ILE A 188 8.26 -18.39 11.50
N THR A 189 7.43 -17.38 11.70
CA THR A 189 6.16 -17.49 12.42
C THR A 189 4.99 -17.19 11.49
N ALA A 190 3.75 -17.43 11.95
CA ALA A 190 2.55 -17.13 11.18
C ALA A 190 2.33 -15.62 10.92
N GLN A 191 3.11 -14.74 11.57
CA GLN A 191 3.05 -13.29 11.37
C GLN A 191 3.98 -12.81 10.25
N ASP A 192 4.89 -13.67 9.77
CA ASP A 192 5.81 -13.31 8.69
C ASP A 192 5.10 -13.28 7.34
N ILE A 193 5.37 -12.22 6.56
CA ILE A 193 5.03 -12.20 5.14
C ILE A 193 6.04 -13.04 4.36
N VAL A 194 5.71 -13.40 3.11
CA VAL A 194 6.59 -14.23 2.26
C VAL A 194 8.00 -13.64 2.13
N LEU A 195 8.11 -12.32 1.93
CA LEU A 195 9.41 -11.66 1.76
C LEU A 195 10.25 -11.68 3.04
N SER A 196 9.65 -11.45 4.22
CA SER A 196 10.36 -11.52 5.50
C SER A 196 10.75 -12.96 5.84
N SER A 197 9.90 -13.93 5.50
CA SER A 197 10.19 -15.36 5.63
C SER A 197 11.40 -15.77 4.78
N LEU A 198 11.48 -15.33 3.52
CA LEU A 198 12.62 -15.57 2.63
C LEU A 198 13.91 -14.93 3.18
N GLY A 199 13.82 -13.70 3.69
CA GLY A 199 14.93 -13.01 4.33
C GLY A 199 15.47 -13.74 5.56
N LYS A 200 14.57 -14.18 6.45
CA LYS A 200 14.90 -15.01 7.62
C LYS A 200 15.51 -16.35 7.23
N LEU A 201 14.96 -17.03 6.24
CA LEU A 201 15.49 -18.30 5.75
C LEU A 201 16.93 -18.12 5.24
N GLN A 202 17.19 -17.08 4.44
CA GLN A 202 18.54 -16.80 3.96
C GLN A 202 19.50 -16.48 5.12
N ALA A 203 19.05 -15.74 6.14
CA ALA A 203 19.85 -15.45 7.33
C ALA A 203 20.15 -16.71 8.17
N GLN A 204 19.17 -17.61 8.33
CA GLN A 204 19.36 -18.91 8.97
C GLN A 204 20.37 -19.77 8.21
N ILE A 205 20.27 -19.84 6.88
CA ILE A 205 21.24 -20.56 6.04
C ILE A 205 22.64 -19.97 6.18
N LYS A 206 22.78 -18.63 6.17
CA LYS A 206 24.07 -17.97 6.42
C LYS A 206 24.66 -18.35 7.79
N LYS A 207 23.82 -18.52 8.82
CA LYS A 207 24.26 -18.97 10.14
C LYS A 207 24.72 -20.43 10.17
N LEU A 208 24.23 -21.27 9.24
CA LEU A 208 24.72 -22.64 9.06
C LEU A 208 26.09 -22.70 8.37
N ASN A 209 26.51 -21.66 7.65
CA ASN A 209 27.85 -21.63 7.07
C ASN A 209 28.91 -21.55 8.19
N ALA A 210 29.71 -22.60 8.28
CA ALA A 210 30.82 -22.68 9.22
C ALA A 210 31.85 -21.58 8.94
N VAL A 211 31.95 -20.61 9.85
CA VAL A 211 33.06 -19.64 9.84
C VAL A 211 34.27 -20.32 10.46
N TRP A 212 35.25 -20.63 9.61
CA TRP A 212 36.54 -21.19 10.01
C TRP A 212 37.53 -20.06 10.29
N VAL A 213 38.08 -20.05 11.49
CA VAL A 213 39.03 -19.05 11.97
C VAL A 213 40.40 -19.72 12.17
N ASP A 214 41.46 -19.04 11.73
CA ASP A 214 42.83 -19.51 11.88
C ASP A 214 43.17 -19.68 13.38
N ILE A 215 43.69 -20.85 13.75
CA ILE A 215 44.00 -21.19 15.14
C ILE A 215 44.99 -20.19 15.77
N THR A 216 45.88 -19.58 14.98
CA THR A 216 46.88 -18.61 15.44
C THR A 216 46.25 -17.33 15.99
N THR A 217 45.00 -17.04 15.62
CA THR A 217 44.26 -15.85 16.11
C THR A 217 43.54 -16.10 17.44
N VAL A 218 43.39 -17.36 17.84
CA VAL A 218 42.56 -17.79 18.99
C VAL A 218 43.30 -18.69 19.98
N ALA A 219 44.54 -19.06 19.66
CA ALA A 219 45.39 -19.93 20.46
C ALA A 219 46.87 -19.55 20.32
N ASN A 220 47.65 -19.83 21.36
CA ASN A 220 49.11 -19.81 21.28
C ASN A 220 49.59 -21.10 20.61
N VAL A 221 50.56 -20.98 19.70
CA VAL A 221 51.17 -22.12 19.01
C VAL A 221 52.52 -22.45 19.64
N HIS A 222 52.77 -23.72 19.92
CA HIS A 222 54.05 -24.15 20.45
C HIS A 222 55.19 -23.91 19.44
N PRO A 223 56.40 -23.47 19.85
CA PRO A 223 57.50 -23.13 18.92
C PRO A 223 57.94 -24.25 17.98
N SER A 224 57.81 -25.51 18.40
CA SER A 224 58.13 -26.67 17.56
C SER A 224 57.11 -26.92 16.45
N ILE A 225 55.97 -26.23 16.46
CA ILE A 225 54.89 -26.35 15.48
C ILE A 225 55.04 -25.24 14.45
N THR A 226 55.18 -25.62 13.18
CA THR A 226 55.45 -24.70 12.06
C THR A 226 54.49 -24.96 10.90
N GLY A 227 54.46 -24.09 9.89
CA GLY A 227 53.59 -24.28 8.72
C GLY A 227 52.11 -24.47 9.08
N VAL A 228 51.63 -23.72 10.08
CA VAL A 228 50.30 -23.90 10.66
C VAL A 228 49.24 -23.38 9.71
N ASN A 229 48.36 -24.28 9.30
CA ASN A 229 47.09 -23.98 8.64
C ASN A 229 46.01 -24.82 9.30
N VAL A 230 45.86 -24.62 10.61
CA VAL A 230 44.84 -25.25 11.44
C VAL A 230 43.76 -24.22 11.71
N GLN A 231 42.50 -24.65 11.62
CA GLN A 231 41.36 -23.77 11.76
C GLN A 231 40.37 -24.34 12.78
N LEU A 232 39.76 -23.44 13.53
CA LEU A 232 38.65 -23.74 14.44
C LEU A 232 37.35 -23.16 13.89
N ALA A 233 36.24 -23.84 14.10
CA ALA A 233 34.92 -23.32 13.78
C ALA A 233 33.92 -23.56 14.91
N ARG A 234 33.02 -22.58 15.07
CA ARG A 234 31.86 -22.66 15.95
C ARG A 234 30.64 -23.00 15.10
N ILE A 235 30.11 -24.22 15.22
CA ILE A 235 29.01 -24.69 14.37
C ILE A 235 27.96 -25.34 15.27
N ASN A 236 26.73 -24.82 15.27
CA ASN A 236 25.60 -25.38 16.03
C ASN A 236 25.92 -25.64 17.52
N GLY A 237 26.66 -24.74 18.17
CA GLY A 237 27.05 -24.90 19.57
C GLY A 237 28.18 -25.92 19.83
N LEU A 238 28.81 -26.45 18.77
CA LEU A 238 29.95 -27.36 18.83
C LEU A 238 31.22 -26.67 18.33
N LEU A 239 32.35 -27.10 18.87
CA LEU A 239 33.69 -26.67 18.48
C LEU A 239 34.30 -27.70 17.54
N TYR A 240 34.71 -27.25 16.35
CA TYR A 240 35.35 -28.08 15.33
C TYR A 240 36.80 -27.66 15.11
N ILE A 241 37.64 -28.61 14.69
CA ILE A 241 39.02 -28.40 14.24
C ILE A 241 39.26 -29.10 12.90
N LYS A 242 40.08 -28.49 12.03
CA LYS A 242 40.63 -29.11 10.83
C LYS A 242 41.95 -28.46 10.45
N GLY A 243 42.66 -29.05 9.49
CA GLY A 243 43.77 -28.38 8.80
C GLY A 243 45.07 -29.18 8.84
N TYR A 244 46.21 -28.50 8.80
CA TYR A 244 47.51 -29.17 8.85
C TYR A 244 48.58 -28.30 9.53
N PHE A 245 49.66 -28.94 9.97
CA PHE A 245 50.85 -28.30 10.52
C PHE A 245 52.08 -29.21 10.36
N ASN A 246 53.26 -28.66 10.60
CA ASN A 246 54.53 -29.40 10.62
C ASN A 246 55.13 -29.41 12.03
N ILE A 247 55.95 -30.41 12.32
CA ILE A 247 56.73 -30.49 13.56
C ILE A 247 58.21 -30.30 13.20
N SER A 248 58.89 -29.38 13.88
CA SER A 248 60.25 -28.91 13.52
C SER A 248 61.35 -29.32 14.51
N ALA A 249 60.99 -29.85 15.67
CA ALA A 249 61.97 -30.26 16.70
C ALA A 249 61.46 -31.46 17.50
N VAL A 250 62.38 -32.35 17.87
CA VAL A 250 62.15 -33.55 18.70
C VAL A 250 61.90 -33.18 20.17
N SER A 251 60.86 -33.76 20.76
CA SER A 251 60.51 -33.74 22.18
C SER A 251 60.25 -35.17 22.68
N SER A 252 60.87 -35.52 23.81
CA SER A 252 60.63 -36.77 24.54
C SER A 252 59.38 -36.73 25.44
N SER A 253 58.66 -35.61 25.46
CA SER A 253 57.46 -35.39 26.26
C SER A 253 56.30 -34.89 25.39
N PRO A 254 55.04 -35.13 25.80
CA PRO A 254 53.88 -34.56 25.11
C PRO A 254 54.01 -33.05 24.98
N ILE A 255 53.59 -32.49 23.85
CA ILE A 255 53.65 -31.04 23.61
C ILE A 255 52.23 -30.48 23.50
N ASP A 256 51.99 -29.37 24.20
CA ASP A 256 50.77 -28.57 24.04
C ASP A 256 50.86 -27.79 22.72
N ALA A 257 50.55 -28.46 21.61
CA ALA A 257 50.71 -27.92 20.25
C ALA A 257 49.98 -26.59 20.07
N PHE A 258 48.76 -26.52 20.61
CA PHE A 258 47.92 -25.32 20.60
C PHE A 258 47.29 -25.11 21.97
N THR A 259 47.46 -23.92 22.55
CA THR A 259 46.81 -23.51 23.80
C THR A 259 45.74 -22.47 23.49
N ILE A 260 44.46 -22.84 23.60
CA ILE A 260 43.35 -21.96 23.27
C ILE A 260 43.27 -20.83 24.29
N THR A 261 43.47 -19.59 23.83
CA THR A 261 43.44 -18.39 24.65
C THR A 261 42.09 -17.71 24.58
N ASN A 262 41.41 -17.76 23.43
CA ASN A 262 40.12 -17.12 23.24
C ASN A 262 38.98 -17.92 23.90
N PRO A 263 38.25 -17.36 24.88
CA PRO A 263 37.15 -18.02 25.59
C PRO A 263 35.99 -18.45 24.67
N LEU A 264 35.76 -17.75 23.55
CA LEU A 264 34.72 -18.09 22.58
C LEU A 264 34.99 -19.41 21.84
N TYR A 265 36.23 -19.91 21.89
CA TYR A 265 36.67 -21.14 21.23
C TYR A 265 37.01 -22.24 22.25
N LYS A 266 36.55 -22.10 23.49
CA LYS A 266 36.72 -23.11 24.53
C LYS A 266 35.49 -24.01 24.62
N SER A 267 35.72 -25.27 24.97
CA SER A 267 34.69 -26.27 25.15
C SER A 267 34.15 -26.29 26.58
N HIS A 268 32.87 -26.64 26.73
CA HIS A 268 32.23 -26.87 28.02
C HIS A 268 32.86 -28.08 28.71
N ILE A 269 33.45 -27.86 29.88
CA ILE A 269 34.18 -28.92 30.59
C ILE A 269 33.85 -28.89 32.08
N ILE A 270 33.60 -30.09 32.62
CA ILE A 270 33.45 -30.33 34.06
C ILE A 270 34.51 -31.36 34.46
N ILE A 271 35.46 -30.92 35.30
CA ILE A 271 36.44 -31.79 35.94
C ILE A 271 35.92 -32.08 37.35
N GLY A 272 35.62 -33.36 37.62
CA GLY A 272 35.16 -33.80 38.95
C GLY A 272 36.23 -33.62 40.02
N ALA A 273 35.83 -33.63 41.29
CA ALA A 273 36.70 -33.36 42.44
C ALA A 273 37.87 -34.35 42.67
N SER A 274 37.95 -35.44 41.90
CA SER A 274 38.96 -36.48 42.07
C SER A 274 40.28 -36.11 41.37
N GLY A 275 41.05 -35.18 41.93
CA GLY A 275 42.52 -35.07 41.88
C GLY A 275 43.31 -35.13 40.54
N PHE A 276 42.69 -35.44 39.41
CA PHE A 276 43.33 -35.46 38.09
C PHE A 276 43.22 -34.07 37.48
N ASN A 277 44.34 -33.35 37.46
CA ASN A 277 44.41 -31.97 36.97
C ASN A 277 44.21 -31.85 35.45
N VAL A 278 44.23 -32.96 34.70
CA VAL A 278 44.05 -32.96 33.24
C VAL A 278 43.06 -34.05 32.84
N ARG A 279 41.97 -33.68 32.17
CA ARG A 279 41.05 -34.64 31.53
C ARG A 279 41.32 -34.67 30.03
N ARG A 280 41.65 -35.85 29.48
CA ARG A 280 41.59 -36.08 28.02
C ARG A 280 40.12 -36.16 27.63
N ILE A 281 39.65 -35.20 26.86
CA ILE A 281 38.23 -35.00 26.58
C ILE A 281 37.85 -35.70 25.28
N ASN A 282 38.66 -35.54 24.25
CA ASN A 282 38.45 -36.18 22.95
C ASN A 282 39.78 -36.54 22.30
N TYR A 283 39.77 -37.65 21.54
CA TYR A 283 40.85 -38.01 20.65
C TYR A 283 40.63 -37.32 19.31
N ILE A 284 41.62 -36.57 18.87
CA ILE A 284 41.66 -35.97 17.55
C ILE A 284 42.49 -36.92 16.68
N LYS A 285 41.85 -37.52 15.68
CA LYS A 285 42.58 -38.35 14.71
C LYS A 285 43.32 -37.43 13.75
N ALA A 286 44.64 -37.47 13.83
CA ALA A 286 45.50 -36.83 12.85
C ALA A 286 46.37 -37.87 12.15
N MET A 287 46.82 -37.54 10.94
CA MET A 287 47.61 -38.43 10.09
C MET A 287 48.83 -37.71 9.58
N PHE A 288 49.96 -38.39 9.57
CA PHE A 288 51.13 -37.96 8.83
C PHE A 288 50.89 -38.12 7.33
N SER A 289 51.63 -37.38 6.52
CA SER A 289 51.59 -37.50 5.05
C SER A 289 51.96 -38.89 4.51
N ASP A 290 52.62 -39.72 5.32
CA ASP A 290 52.97 -41.12 5.00
C ASP A 290 51.85 -42.12 5.30
N GLY A 291 50.69 -41.66 5.77
CA GLY A 291 49.50 -42.48 6.06
C GLY A 291 49.46 -43.07 7.47
N LEU A 292 50.47 -42.82 8.32
CA LEU A 292 50.48 -43.29 9.70
C LEU A 292 49.70 -42.31 10.60
N SER A 293 48.95 -42.84 11.57
CA SER A 293 48.19 -42.00 12.51
C SER A 293 49.06 -41.48 13.64
N ILE A 294 48.73 -40.28 14.13
CA ILE A 294 49.26 -39.69 15.35
C ILE A 294 48.12 -39.39 16.32
N ASP A 295 48.34 -39.76 17.59
CA ASP A 295 47.39 -39.46 18.65
C ASP A 295 47.52 -37.99 19.07
N MET A 296 46.44 -37.25 18.85
CA MET A 296 46.22 -35.94 19.43
C MET A 296 45.10 -36.02 20.47
N SER A 297 45.26 -35.32 21.59
CA SER A 297 44.23 -35.26 22.62
C SER A 297 43.85 -33.82 22.92
N PHE A 298 42.55 -33.58 23.12
CA PHE A 298 42.08 -32.33 23.67
C PHE A 298 42.04 -32.41 25.19
N ASN A 299 42.82 -31.57 25.85
CA ASN A 299 43.05 -31.58 27.29
C ASN A 299 42.54 -30.29 27.92
N ALA A 300 42.12 -30.37 29.18
CA ALA A 300 41.89 -29.16 29.95
C ALA A 300 42.26 -29.29 31.43
N THR A 301 42.62 -28.13 32.00
CA THR A 301 42.82 -27.91 33.43
C THR A 301 41.83 -26.86 33.91
N GLY A 302 41.10 -27.17 34.98
CA GLY A 302 40.01 -26.34 35.50
C GLY A 302 38.65 -26.59 34.83
N ASN A 303 37.58 -26.18 35.51
CA ASN A 303 36.23 -26.20 34.95
C ASN A 303 36.05 -25.09 33.91
N SER A 304 35.13 -25.30 32.98
CA SER A 304 34.76 -24.32 31.95
C SER A 304 33.26 -24.44 31.66
N ARG A 305 32.41 -24.05 32.62
CA ARG A 305 30.94 -24.21 32.56
C ARG A 305 30.23 -22.95 32.04
N ASN A 306 30.88 -21.81 32.20
CA ASN A 306 30.36 -20.48 31.87
C ASN A 306 31.51 -19.58 31.37
N GLU A 307 31.16 -18.39 30.89
CA GLU A 307 32.14 -17.44 30.32
C GLU A 307 33.27 -17.09 31.30
N ALA A 308 32.98 -16.87 32.59
CA ALA A 308 34.00 -16.54 33.58
C ALA A 308 35.01 -17.67 33.78
N GLU A 309 34.52 -18.92 33.84
CA GLU A 309 35.37 -20.11 33.92
C GLU A 309 36.12 -20.38 32.59
N ALA A 310 35.55 -20.01 31.44
CA ALA A 310 36.25 -20.09 30.16
C ALA A 310 37.46 -19.15 30.11
N GLN A 311 37.42 -18.00 30.78
CA GLN A 311 38.60 -17.10 30.83
C GLN A 311 39.79 -17.75 31.54
N THR A 312 39.54 -18.54 32.58
CA THR A 312 40.59 -19.05 33.48
C THR A 312 40.97 -20.51 33.21
N SER A 313 40.10 -21.30 32.58
CA SER A 313 40.42 -22.67 32.19
C SER A 313 41.53 -22.72 31.15
N VAL A 314 42.42 -23.70 31.26
CA VAL A 314 43.45 -23.96 30.25
C VAL A 314 42.96 -25.10 29.38
N GLN A 315 42.81 -24.87 28.08
CA GLN A 315 42.40 -25.91 27.12
C GLN A 315 43.46 -26.03 26.03
N THR A 316 44.05 -27.22 25.91
CA THR A 316 45.16 -27.47 25.00
C THR A 316 44.86 -28.63 24.05
N ILE A 317 45.37 -28.52 22.83
CA ILE A 317 45.45 -29.62 21.89
C ILE A 317 46.86 -30.17 22.00
N VAL A 318 46.97 -31.41 22.46
CA VAL A 318 48.22 -32.04 22.85
C VAL A 318 48.60 -33.10 21.84
N LEU A 319 49.86 -33.07 21.42
CA LEU A 319 50.47 -34.15 20.64
C LEU A 319 51.11 -35.15 21.59
N GLY A 320 50.89 -36.44 21.35
CA GLY A 320 51.48 -37.51 22.14
C GLY A 320 53.01 -37.48 22.18
N ALA A 321 53.60 -38.16 23.17
CA ALA A 321 55.05 -38.29 23.27
C ALA A 321 55.63 -38.92 21.99
N ASN A 322 56.83 -38.48 21.57
CA ASN A 322 57.52 -38.93 20.35
C ASN A 322 56.87 -38.52 19.01
N ALA A 323 55.75 -37.78 19.02
CA ALA A 323 55.11 -37.20 17.82
C ALA A 323 56.10 -36.47 16.90
N SER A 324 57.02 -35.74 17.53
CA SER A 324 58.06 -34.93 16.91
C SER A 324 59.22 -35.69 16.28
N ASN A 325 59.30 -37.01 16.48
CA ASN A 325 60.33 -37.83 15.84
C ASN A 325 60.03 -38.05 14.36
N ARG A 326 58.89 -37.54 13.90
CA ARG A 326 58.39 -37.62 12.53
C ARG A 326 58.16 -36.20 12.05
N PHE A 327 59.15 -35.66 11.33
CA PHE A 327 59.13 -34.32 10.74
C PHE A 327 58.21 -34.20 9.51
N ASN A 328 57.22 -35.10 9.41
CA ASN A 328 56.27 -35.14 8.30
C ASN A 328 55.09 -34.19 8.59
N PRO A 329 54.48 -33.57 7.56
CA PRO A 329 53.25 -32.82 7.73
C PRO A 329 52.16 -33.66 8.39
N VAL A 330 51.48 -33.07 9.37
CA VAL A 330 50.38 -33.65 10.11
C VAL A 330 49.08 -33.00 9.66
N SER A 331 48.14 -33.83 9.20
CA SER A 331 46.81 -33.42 8.78
C SER A 331 45.76 -33.80 9.81
N ILE A 332 44.92 -32.84 10.16
CA ILE A 332 43.75 -32.99 11.04
C ILE A 332 42.50 -32.98 10.15
N LEU A 333 41.79 -34.10 10.12
CA LEU A 333 40.47 -34.16 9.49
C LEU A 333 39.45 -33.35 10.30
N PRO A 334 38.41 -32.79 9.66
CA PRO A 334 37.32 -32.12 10.38
C PRO A 334 36.77 -32.98 11.52
N THR A 335 37.00 -32.55 12.75
CA THR A 335 36.68 -33.32 13.97
C THR A 335 36.02 -32.42 15.01
N ILE A 336 35.04 -32.95 15.71
CA ILE A 336 34.39 -32.26 16.85
C ILE A 336 35.30 -32.40 18.07
N MET A 337 35.63 -31.29 18.72
CA MET A 337 36.41 -31.27 19.95
C MET A 337 35.54 -31.24 21.21
N GLY A 338 34.30 -30.76 21.10
CA GLY A 338 33.30 -30.77 22.18
C GLY A 338 32.21 -29.70 21.99
N GLU A 339 31.31 -29.58 22.96
CA GLU A 339 30.33 -28.48 23.02
C GLU A 339 31.02 -27.17 23.40
N LEU A 340 30.60 -26.04 22.84
CA LEU A 340 31.10 -24.71 23.20
C LEU A 340 30.59 -24.28 24.58
N VAL A 341 31.43 -23.59 25.35
CA VAL A 341 31.00 -22.93 26.60
C VAL A 341 30.04 -21.78 26.30
N ILE A 342 30.39 -20.96 25.30
CA ILE A 342 29.66 -19.77 24.88
C ILE A 342 29.06 -20.05 23.50
N LYS A 343 27.73 -20.13 23.42
CA LYS A 343 27.00 -20.58 22.21
C LYS A 343 26.77 -19.44 21.23
#